data_AF-A0A7S4IL54-F1
#
_entry.id   AF-A0A7S4IL54-F1
#
_cell.length_a   1.000
_cell.length_b   1.000
_cell.length_c   1.000
_cell.angle_alpha   90.00
_cell.angle_beta   90.00
_cell.angle_gamma   90.00
#
_symmetry.space_group_name_H-M   'P 1'
#
loop_
_entity.id
_entity.type
_entity.pdbx_description
1 polymer ?
#
loop_
_entity_poly.entity_id
_entity_poly.type
_entity_poly.pdbx_seq_one_letter_code
_entity_poly.pdbx_strand_id
1 'polypeptide(L)'
;MATDGLIPPIFAKMDANGNLWWGTLISGIVMILIATFVPFTFLNDLISAGILIAFTITDSSVILLRHASPEDKPLLLEKLLVVFNILAIISGLLLSNYMDSDAGQVFAAFGVVALIILMVEIKRQCPPLDLSNVMGSSAGFKTPFMPFLPLLGSVVNWYLIAHLDSYDIVLLIVYCAVVMVGYYLYGIKRSVGNHKGWSTSPDDDYVESVDFELTSQHKIT
;
A
#
# COMPACT_ATOMS: atom_id res chain seq x y z
N MET A 1 0.33 11.97 -9.40
CA MET A 1 1.21 11.01 -10.09
C MET A 1 1.72 11.50 -11.45
N ALA A 2 0.84 11.78 -12.44
CA ALA A 2 1.29 12.29 -13.74
C ALA A 2 1.86 13.73 -13.66
N THR A 3 1.27 14.52 -12.77
CA THR A 3 1.72 15.86 -12.35
C THR A 3 3.11 15.83 -11.73
N ASP A 4 3.40 14.78 -10.95
CA ASP A 4 4.64 14.62 -10.18
C ASP A 4 5.79 14.06 -11.05
N GLY A 5 5.53 13.85 -12.35
CA GLY A 5 6.50 13.33 -13.31
C GLY A 5 6.74 11.82 -13.23
N LEU A 6 5.99 11.11 -12.37
CA LEU A 6 6.15 9.68 -12.12
C LEU A 6 5.52 8.79 -13.21
N ILE A 7 4.57 9.32 -13.98
CA ILE A 7 3.99 8.67 -15.17
C ILE A 7 3.98 9.66 -16.35
N PRO A 8 3.84 9.19 -17.61
CA PRO A 8 3.88 10.08 -18.79
C PRO A 8 2.90 11.25 -18.71
N PRO A 9 3.31 12.47 -19.10
CA PRO A 9 2.47 13.67 -18.97
C PRO A 9 1.22 13.63 -19.85
N ILE A 10 1.15 12.71 -20.81
CA ILE A 10 -0.05 12.42 -21.61
C ILE A 10 -1.23 12.06 -20.70
N PHE A 11 -0.97 11.37 -19.59
CA PHE A 11 -1.98 11.00 -18.59
C PHE A 11 -2.42 12.17 -17.69
N ALA A 12 -1.72 13.32 -17.72
CA ALA A 12 -2.12 14.53 -16.99
C ALA A 12 -2.99 15.48 -17.86
N LYS A 13 -3.13 15.21 -19.16
CA LYS A 13 -3.82 16.15 -20.07
C LYS A 13 -5.33 16.06 -19.87
N MET A 14 -5.91 17.13 -19.33
CA MET A 14 -7.35 17.30 -19.15
C MET A 14 -7.97 18.02 -20.35
N ASP A 15 -9.20 17.63 -20.71
CA ASP A 15 -10.05 18.38 -21.63
C ASP A 15 -10.66 19.62 -20.94
N ALA A 16 -11.30 20.51 -21.71
CA ALA A 16 -11.99 21.71 -21.20
C ALA A 16 -13.03 21.42 -20.10
N ASN A 17 -13.56 20.19 -20.06
CA ASN A 17 -14.52 19.71 -19.06
C ASN A 17 -13.87 19.04 -17.84
N GLY A 18 -12.53 19.01 -17.75
CA GLY A 18 -11.81 18.34 -16.66
C GLY A 18 -11.63 16.82 -16.85
N ASN A 19 -11.98 16.28 -18.01
CA ASN A 19 -11.93 14.84 -18.28
C ASN A 19 -10.54 14.38 -18.75
N LEU A 20 -10.07 13.24 -18.24
CA LEU A 20 -8.80 12.61 -18.64
C LEU A 20 -8.97 11.67 -19.85
N TRP A 21 -9.51 12.20 -20.95
CA TRP A 21 -9.93 11.40 -22.11
C TRP A 21 -8.81 10.51 -22.68
N TRP A 22 -7.60 11.07 -22.85
CA TRP A 22 -6.45 10.33 -23.36
C TRP A 22 -5.99 9.22 -22.41
N GLY A 23 -6.09 9.45 -21.10
CA GLY A 23 -5.73 8.46 -20.09
C GLY A 23 -6.64 7.24 -20.16
N THR A 24 -7.96 7.46 -20.24
CA THR A 24 -8.96 6.40 -20.35
C THR A 24 -8.86 5.65 -21.67
N LEU A 25 -8.63 6.35 -22.79
CA LEU A 25 -8.49 5.73 -24.10
C LEU A 25 -7.26 4.81 -24.14
N ILE A 26 -6.10 5.29 -23.68
CA ILE A 26 -4.84 4.51 -23.73
C ILE A 26 -4.93 3.30 -22.80
N SER A 27 -5.41 3.47 -21.56
CA SER A 27 -5.55 2.34 -20.63
C SER A 27 -6.55 1.31 -21.15
N GLY A 28 -7.68 1.74 -21.71
CA GLY A 28 -8.67 0.86 -22.33
C GLY A 28 -8.12 0.06 -23.50
N ILE A 29 -7.42 0.71 -24.45
CA ILE A 29 -6.80 0.03 -25.60
C ILE A 29 -5.77 -1.00 -25.13
N VAL A 30 -4.89 -0.63 -24.19
CA VAL A 30 -3.89 -1.55 -23.64
C VAL A 30 -4.55 -2.75 -22.98
N MET A 31 -5.61 -2.54 -22.18
CA MET A 31 -6.36 -3.63 -21.54
C MET A 31 -7.05 -4.55 -22.56
N ILE A 32 -7.66 -4.00 -23.61
CA ILE A 32 -8.30 -4.79 -24.68
C ILE A 32 -7.27 -5.65 -25.40
N LEU A 33 -6.10 -5.09 -25.73
CA LEU A 33 -5.03 -5.84 -26.38
C LEU A 33 -4.56 -6.98 -25.49
N ILE A 34 -4.27 -6.72 -24.22
CA ILE A 34 -3.84 -7.77 -23.28
C ILE A 34 -4.91 -8.87 -23.17
N ALA A 35 -6.19 -8.51 -23.00
CA ALA A 35 -7.29 -9.47 -22.89
C ALA A 35 -7.53 -10.29 -24.17
N THR A 36 -7.16 -9.76 -25.34
CA THR A 36 -7.29 -10.46 -26.63
C THR A 36 -6.21 -11.54 -26.80
N PHE A 37 -5.00 -11.30 -26.28
CA PHE A 37 -3.85 -12.20 -26.46
C PHE A 37 -3.59 -13.13 -25.26
N VAL A 38 -4.02 -12.75 -24.06
CA VAL A 38 -3.76 -13.51 -22.82
C VAL A 38 -5.03 -14.22 -22.35
N PRO A 39 -5.01 -15.55 -22.14
CA PRO A 39 -6.15 -16.27 -21.61
C PRO A 39 -6.61 -15.74 -20.25
N PHE A 40 -7.93 -15.68 -20.05
CA PHE A 40 -8.54 -15.08 -18.86
C PHE A 40 -8.12 -15.76 -17.56
N THR A 41 -7.81 -17.06 -17.56
CA THR A 41 -7.37 -17.81 -16.37
C THR A 41 -6.14 -17.18 -15.74
N PHE A 42 -5.04 -17.07 -16.51
CA PHE A 42 -3.79 -16.46 -16.04
C PHE A 42 -3.97 -14.98 -15.65
N LEU A 43 -4.83 -14.26 -16.38
CA LEU A 43 -5.09 -12.85 -16.10
C LEU A 43 -5.82 -12.67 -14.77
N ASN A 44 -6.83 -13.49 -14.48
CA ASN A 44 -7.60 -13.42 -13.24
C ASN A 44 -6.76 -13.76 -12.02
N ASP A 45 -5.88 -14.76 -12.12
CA ASP A 45 -5.00 -15.18 -11.03
C ASP A 45 -3.95 -14.09 -10.75
N LEU A 46 -3.38 -13.50 -11.80
CA LEU A 46 -2.45 -12.37 -11.68
C LEU A 46 -3.12 -11.11 -11.09
N ILE A 47 -4.33 -10.76 -11.56
CA ILE A 47 -5.07 -9.59 -11.05
C ILE A 47 -5.42 -9.79 -9.57
N SER A 48 -5.96 -10.96 -9.22
CA SER A 48 -6.33 -11.27 -7.84
C SER A 48 -5.10 -11.23 -6.92
N ALA A 49 -4.02 -11.90 -7.29
CA ALA A 49 -2.79 -11.92 -6.49
C ALA A 49 -2.13 -10.53 -6.38
N GLY A 50 -2.14 -9.76 -7.48
CA GLY A 50 -1.64 -8.38 -7.47
C GLY A 50 -2.41 -7.46 -6.53
N ILE A 51 -3.74 -7.59 -6.50
CA ILE A 51 -4.60 -6.85 -5.57
C ILE A 51 -4.32 -7.24 -4.11
N LEU A 52 -4.14 -8.53 -3.82
CA LEU A 52 -3.80 -9.01 -2.46
C LEU A 52 -2.46 -8.43 -1.97
N ILE A 53 -1.44 -8.38 -2.82
CA ILE A 53 -0.16 -7.73 -2.48
C ILE A 53 -0.35 -6.23 -2.23
N ALA A 54 -1.09 -5.54 -3.10
CA ALA A 54 -1.34 -4.10 -2.96
C ALA A 54 -2.07 -3.79 -1.64
N PHE A 55 -3.04 -4.61 -1.24
CA PHE A 55 -3.73 -4.45 0.04
C PHE A 55 -2.79 -4.70 1.23
N THR A 56 -1.96 -5.74 1.21
CA THR A 56 -0.99 -5.99 2.28
C THR A 56 0.01 -4.84 2.45
N ILE A 57 0.49 -4.26 1.35
CA ILE A 57 1.36 -3.08 1.40
C ILE A 57 0.60 -1.89 2.00
N THR A 58 -0.63 -1.65 1.54
CA THR A 58 -1.47 -0.56 2.02
C THR A 58 -1.78 -0.69 3.51
N ASP A 59 -2.14 -1.88 3.98
CA ASP A 59 -2.40 -2.18 5.39
C ASP A 59 -1.17 -1.87 6.26
N SER A 60 0.02 -2.28 5.79
CA SER A 60 1.29 -1.98 6.45
C SER A 60 1.57 -0.47 6.48
N SER A 61 1.36 0.24 5.37
CA SER A 61 1.53 1.70 5.28
C SER A 61 0.59 2.46 6.21
N VAL A 62 -0.69 2.08 6.29
CA VAL A 62 -1.66 2.74 7.17
C VAL A 62 -1.29 2.56 8.64
N ILE A 63 -0.73 1.42 9.04
CA ILE A 63 -0.26 1.22 10.42
C ILE A 63 0.93 2.13 10.71
N LEU A 64 1.91 2.22 9.79
CA LEU A 64 3.06 3.10 9.92
C LEU A 64 2.67 4.58 10.01
N LEU A 65 1.61 5.00 9.32
CA LEU A 65 1.13 6.39 9.33
C LEU A 65 0.33 6.76 10.59
N ARG A 66 -0.11 5.79 11.38
CA ARG A 66 -1.06 6.02 12.49
C ARG A 66 -0.52 5.61 13.86
N HIS A 67 0.59 4.87 13.91
CA HIS A 67 1.28 4.54 15.16
C HIS A 67 2.69 5.11 15.17
N ALA A 68 3.13 5.56 16.34
CA ALA A 68 4.51 5.97 16.56
C ALA A 68 5.35 4.79 17.07
N SER A 69 6.60 4.71 16.63
CA SER A 69 7.60 3.91 17.33
C SER A 69 7.86 4.49 18.72
N PRO A 70 8.09 3.67 19.75
CA PRO A 70 8.53 4.13 21.06
C PRO A 70 9.81 4.97 20.95
N GLU A 71 9.93 6.03 21.76
CA GLU A 71 11.11 6.91 21.77
C GLU A 71 12.43 6.15 21.99
N ASP A 72 12.38 5.04 22.72
CA ASP A 72 13.54 4.20 23.03
C ASP A 72 14.02 3.36 21.82
N LYS A 73 13.15 3.10 20.82
CA LYS A 73 13.45 2.23 19.67
C LYS A 73 12.72 2.70 18.38
N PRO A 74 13.32 3.58 17.57
CA PRO A 74 12.65 4.21 16.42
C PRO A 74 12.26 3.23 15.29
N LEU A 75 12.92 2.08 15.20
CA LEU A 75 12.66 1.05 14.16
C LEU A 75 11.82 -0.12 14.68
N LEU A 76 11.25 -0.04 15.89
CA LEU A 76 10.54 -1.18 16.48
C LEU A 76 9.27 -1.51 15.69
N LEU A 77 8.45 -0.51 15.36
CA LEU A 77 7.19 -0.72 14.64
C LEU A 77 7.43 -1.37 13.27
N GLU A 78 8.40 -0.85 12.52
CA GLU A 78 8.78 -1.39 11.21
C GLU A 78 9.26 -2.86 11.33
N LYS A 79 10.14 -3.15 12.29
CA LYS A 79 10.61 -4.52 12.54
C LYS A 79 9.47 -5.45 12.92
N LEU A 80 8.54 -5.00 13.78
CA LEU A 80 7.39 -5.80 14.22
C LEU A 80 6.45 -6.11 13.05
N LEU A 81 6.21 -5.14 12.17
CA LEU A 81 5.40 -5.31 10.96
C LEU A 81 6.06 -6.24 9.93
N VAL A 82 7.38 -6.15 9.75
CA VAL A 82 8.13 -7.07 8.88
C VAL A 82 8.09 -8.49 9.44
N VAL A 83 8.35 -8.65 10.74
CA VAL A 83 8.26 -9.96 11.42
C VAL A 83 6.84 -10.53 11.31
N PHE A 84 5.82 -9.71 11.51
CA PHE A 84 4.42 -10.09 11.36
C PHE A 84 4.11 -10.60 9.94
N ASN A 85 4.51 -9.86 8.91
CA ASN A 85 4.29 -10.26 7.51
C ASN A 85 5.04 -11.55 7.16
N ILE A 86 6.31 -11.69 7.56
CA ILE A 86 7.08 -12.92 7.33
C ILE A 86 6.41 -14.10 8.03
N LEU A 87 5.98 -13.94 9.27
CA LEU A 87 5.29 -14.98 10.02
C LEU A 87 3.92 -15.32 9.41
N ALA A 88 3.20 -14.34 8.86
CA ALA A 88 1.93 -14.55 8.17
C ALA A 88 2.12 -15.38 6.89
N ILE A 89 3.19 -15.12 6.12
CA ILE A 89 3.56 -15.93 4.95
C ILE A 89 3.88 -17.37 5.38
N ILE A 90 4.75 -17.55 6.37
CA ILE A 90 5.16 -18.89 6.84
C ILE A 90 3.94 -19.66 7.37
N SER A 91 3.11 -19.02 8.18
CA SER A 91 1.88 -19.62 8.71
C SER A 91 0.89 -19.97 7.60
N GLY A 92 0.75 -19.11 6.59
CA GLY A 92 -0.12 -19.37 5.42
C GLY A 92 0.38 -20.55 4.57
N LEU A 93 1.68 -20.62 4.31
CA LEU A 93 2.29 -21.72 3.55
C LEU A 93 2.20 -23.06 4.30
N LEU A 94 2.43 -23.07 5.62
CA LEU A 94 2.27 -24.27 6.44
C LEU A 94 0.82 -24.76 6.41
N LEU A 95 -0.15 -23.85 6.54
CA LEU A 95 -1.56 -24.19 6.51
C LEU A 95 -2.00 -24.74 5.15
N SER A 96 -1.48 -24.19 4.05
CA SER A 96 -1.78 -24.68 2.69
C SER A 96 -1.16 -26.05 2.39
N ASN A 97 0.10 -26.29 2.78
CA ASN A 97 0.83 -27.50 2.37
C ASN A 97 0.72 -28.68 3.33
N TYR A 98 0.39 -28.45 4.61
CA TYR A 98 0.45 -29.47 5.66
C TYR A 98 -0.86 -29.64 6.44
N MET A 99 -2.00 -29.24 5.86
CA MET A 99 -3.31 -29.43 6.48
C MET A 99 -3.64 -30.91 6.76
N ASP A 100 -3.13 -31.84 5.93
CA ASP A 100 -3.39 -33.28 6.04
C ASP A 100 -2.52 -34.01 7.07
N SER A 101 -1.48 -33.36 7.60
CA SER A 101 -0.58 -33.97 8.60
C SER A 101 -0.88 -33.47 10.00
N ASP A 102 -1.01 -34.38 10.96
CA ASP A 102 -1.21 -34.06 12.38
C ASP A 102 -0.15 -33.08 12.91
N ALA A 103 1.11 -33.23 12.47
CA ALA A 103 2.19 -32.33 12.85
C ALA A 103 2.03 -30.93 12.23
N GLY A 104 1.58 -30.86 10.97
CA GLY A 104 1.36 -29.61 10.24
C GLY A 104 0.29 -28.73 10.86
N GLN A 105 -0.83 -29.34 11.27
CA GLN A 105 -1.92 -28.65 11.96
C GLN A 105 -1.45 -27.99 13.27
N VAL A 106 -0.61 -28.69 14.03
CA VAL A 106 -0.03 -28.18 15.28
C VAL A 106 0.88 -26.98 15.02
N PHE A 107 1.77 -27.05 14.04
CA PHE A 107 2.64 -25.92 13.69
C PHE A 107 1.85 -24.72 13.16
N ALA A 108 0.83 -24.95 12.33
CA ALA A 108 -0.04 -23.88 11.86
C ALA A 108 -0.82 -23.21 13.00
N ALA A 109 -1.32 -23.99 13.96
CA ALA A 109 -1.97 -23.46 15.16
C ALA A 109 -1.03 -22.57 15.99
N PHE A 110 0.22 -22.99 16.19
CA PHE A 110 1.24 -22.16 16.85
C PHE A 110 1.54 -20.88 16.06
N GLY A 111 1.59 -20.96 14.72
CA GLY A 111 1.75 -19.79 13.85
C GLY A 111 0.62 -18.77 14.02
N VAL A 112 -0.63 -19.23 14.02
CA VAL A 112 -1.80 -18.37 14.23
C VAL A 112 -1.80 -17.73 15.62
N VAL A 113 -1.47 -18.49 16.67
CA VAL A 113 -1.34 -17.96 18.04
C VAL A 113 -0.24 -16.90 18.09
N ALA A 114 0.91 -17.13 17.46
CA ALA A 114 2.00 -16.16 17.40
C ALA A 114 1.61 -14.88 16.64
N LEU A 115 0.81 -14.98 15.58
CA LEU A 115 0.24 -13.80 14.89
C LEU A 115 -0.68 -12.99 15.80
N ILE A 116 -1.55 -13.65 16.57
CA ILE A 116 -2.44 -12.97 17.54
C ILE A 116 -1.61 -12.25 18.61
N ILE A 117 -0.56 -12.91 19.13
CA ILE A 117 0.37 -12.30 20.09
C ILE A 117 1.01 -11.05 19.47
N LEU A 118 1.52 -11.12 18.23
CA LEU A 118 2.10 -9.95 17.55
C LEU A 118 1.08 -8.83 17.34
N MET A 119 -0.17 -9.12 16.97
CA MET A 119 -1.22 -8.11 16.86
C MET A 119 -1.46 -7.37 18.18
N VAL A 120 -1.43 -8.11 19.30
CA VAL A 120 -1.56 -7.53 20.64
C VAL A 120 -0.32 -6.74 21.03
N GLU A 121 0.88 -7.24 20.73
CA GLU A 121 2.14 -6.55 21.02
C GLU A 121 2.29 -5.25 20.23
N ILE A 122 1.88 -5.21 18.96
CA ILE A 122 1.85 -3.97 18.16
C ILE A 122 0.97 -2.92 18.86
N LYS A 123 -0.23 -3.31 19.30
CA LYS A 123 -1.14 -2.39 20.01
C LYS A 123 -0.59 -1.93 21.37
N ARG A 124 0.11 -2.80 22.10
CA ARG A 124 0.62 -2.48 23.45
C ARG A 124 1.87 -1.61 23.38
N GLN A 125 2.77 -1.90 22.45
CA GLN A 125 4.07 -1.24 22.36
C GLN A 125 3.99 0.07 21.58
N CYS A 126 3.04 0.22 20.64
CA CYS A 126 2.99 1.39 19.78
C CYS A 126 1.82 2.31 20.19
N PRO A 127 2.08 3.50 20.75
CA PRO A 127 1.02 4.48 21.01
C PRO A 127 0.46 5.05 19.70
N PRO A 128 -0.82 5.50 19.69
CA PRO A 128 -1.38 6.18 18.52
C PRO A 128 -0.61 7.48 18.26
N LEU A 129 -0.31 7.74 17.00
CA LEU A 129 0.43 8.93 16.58
C LEU A 129 -0.44 10.18 16.86
N ASP A 130 0.12 11.16 17.57
CA ASP A 130 -0.55 12.43 17.83
C ASP A 130 -0.42 13.34 16.62
N LEU A 131 -1.43 13.29 15.74
CA LEU A 131 -1.52 14.15 14.57
C LEU A 131 -2.08 15.56 14.89
N SER A 132 -2.33 15.93 16.15
CA SER A 132 -2.86 17.26 16.49
C SER A 132 -1.94 18.40 16.01
N ASN A 133 -0.63 18.20 16.08
CA ASN A 133 0.36 19.17 15.61
C ASN A 133 0.48 19.25 14.08
N VAL A 134 -0.03 18.25 13.34
CA VAL A 134 0.09 18.15 11.88
C VAL A 134 -1.22 18.53 11.19
N MET A 135 -2.37 18.11 11.73
CA MET A 135 -3.70 18.33 11.12
C MET A 135 -4.44 19.56 11.64
N GLY A 136 -3.80 20.38 12.50
CA GLY A 136 -4.44 21.52 13.14
C GLY A 136 -5.62 21.12 14.03
N SER A 137 -6.44 22.10 14.45
CA SER A 137 -7.57 21.92 15.38
C SER A 137 -8.71 21.01 14.88
N SER A 138 -8.59 20.44 13.68
CA SER A 138 -9.55 19.49 13.13
C SER A 138 -9.24 18.08 13.65
N ALA A 139 -10.10 17.55 14.52
CA ALA A 139 -9.97 16.19 15.03
C ALA A 139 -9.88 15.18 13.87
N GLY A 140 -8.69 14.61 13.66
CA GLY A 140 -8.43 13.60 12.64
C GLY A 140 -9.41 12.44 12.69
N PHE A 141 -9.76 11.90 11.51
CA PHE A 141 -10.66 10.76 11.38
C PHE A 141 -10.14 9.52 12.15
N LYS A 142 -10.86 9.14 13.22
CA LYS A 142 -10.57 7.98 14.05
C LYS A 142 -11.22 6.73 13.47
N THR A 143 -10.41 5.80 12.98
CA THR A 143 -10.86 4.49 12.51
C THR A 143 -11.10 3.54 13.69
N PRO A 144 -12.31 3.01 13.88
CA PRO A 144 -12.54 1.98 14.90
C PRO A 144 -11.77 0.70 14.54
N PHE A 145 -11.26 -0.02 15.54
CA PHE A 145 -10.52 -1.30 15.41
C PHE A 145 -9.12 -1.26 14.77
N MET A 146 -8.52 -0.08 14.63
CA MET A 146 -7.09 0.03 14.31
C MET A 146 -6.24 -0.44 15.52
N PRO A 147 -5.16 -1.22 15.37
CA PRO A 147 -4.55 -1.80 14.15
C PRO A 147 -5.03 -3.20 13.76
N PHE A 148 -6.02 -3.77 14.44
CA PHE A 148 -6.42 -5.16 14.22
C PHE A 148 -6.99 -5.42 12.82
N LEU A 149 -7.80 -4.48 12.30
CA LEU A 149 -8.47 -4.69 11.02
C LEU A 149 -7.49 -4.80 9.83
N PRO A 150 -6.50 -3.88 9.66
CA PRO A 150 -5.47 -4.04 8.64
C PRO A 150 -4.59 -5.29 8.85
N LEU A 151 -4.25 -5.64 10.10
CA LEU A 151 -3.43 -6.83 10.38
C LEU A 151 -4.18 -8.12 10.02
N LEU A 152 -5.48 -8.22 10.32
CA LEU A 152 -6.30 -9.36 9.93
C LEU A 152 -6.42 -9.46 8.41
N GLY A 153 -6.65 -8.32 7.73
CA GLY A 153 -6.67 -8.25 6.27
C GLY A 153 -5.39 -8.79 5.65
N SER A 154 -4.24 -8.35 6.15
CA SER A 154 -2.93 -8.83 5.69
C SER A 154 -2.74 -10.34 5.89
N VAL A 155 -3.23 -10.94 7.00
CA VAL A 155 -3.16 -12.40 7.21
C VAL A 155 -4.00 -13.15 6.19
N VAL A 156 -5.23 -12.67 5.93
CA VAL A 156 -6.11 -13.28 4.92
C VAL A 156 -5.49 -13.16 3.53
N ASN A 157 -4.89 -12.02 3.19
CA ASN A 157 -4.23 -11.82 1.91
C ASN A 157 -3.08 -12.82 1.70
N TRP A 158 -2.21 -12.99 2.70
CA TRP A 158 -1.11 -13.95 2.61
C TRP A 158 -1.60 -15.40 2.53
N TYR A 159 -2.68 -15.73 3.25
CA TYR A 159 -3.31 -17.04 3.16
C TYR A 159 -3.85 -17.33 1.75
N LEU A 160 -4.52 -16.36 1.12
CA LEU A 160 -5.04 -16.51 -0.24
C LEU A 160 -3.90 -16.60 -1.28
N ILE A 161 -2.83 -15.83 -1.10
CA ILE A 161 -1.63 -15.94 -1.95
C ILE A 161 -0.98 -17.33 -1.81
N ALA A 162 -0.98 -17.91 -0.61
CA ALA A 162 -0.41 -19.25 -0.37
C ALA A 162 -1.18 -20.38 -1.08
N HIS A 163 -2.44 -20.15 -1.49
CA HIS A 163 -3.25 -21.11 -2.23
C HIS A 163 -3.06 -21.04 -3.75
N LEU A 164 -2.27 -20.09 -4.25
CA LEU A 164 -1.97 -19.99 -5.68
C LEU A 164 -0.97 -21.07 -6.08
N ASP A 165 -1.08 -21.52 -7.32
CA ASP A 165 -0.12 -22.44 -7.89
C ASP A 165 1.27 -21.77 -7.99
N SER A 166 2.31 -22.59 -7.87
CA SER A 166 3.70 -22.12 -7.96
C SER A 166 3.99 -21.36 -9.24
N TYR A 167 3.33 -21.73 -10.35
CA TYR A 167 3.44 -21.03 -11.63
C TYR A 167 2.92 -19.59 -11.54
N ASP A 168 1.77 -19.37 -10.90
CA ASP A 168 1.16 -18.04 -10.77
C ASP A 168 1.96 -17.15 -9.84
N ILE A 169 2.54 -17.72 -8.77
CA ILE A 169 3.43 -16.99 -7.86
C ILE A 169 4.69 -16.53 -8.60
N VAL A 170 5.31 -17.39 -9.42
CA VAL A 170 6.49 -17.00 -10.22
C VAL A 170 6.11 -15.92 -11.23
N LEU A 171 4.99 -16.08 -11.92
CA LEU A 171 4.48 -15.09 -12.88
C LEU A 171 4.24 -13.73 -12.20
N LEU A 172 3.64 -13.74 -11.01
CA LEU A 172 3.39 -12.55 -10.20
C LEU A 172 4.69 -11.85 -9.79
N ILE A 173 5.70 -12.60 -9.30
CA ILE A 173 7.00 -12.04 -8.92
C ILE A 173 7.68 -11.39 -10.11
N VAL A 174 7.69 -12.07 -11.27
CA VAL A 174 8.26 -11.52 -12.51
C VAL A 174 7.51 -10.27 -12.94
N TYR A 175 6.17 -10.29 -12.91
CA TYR A 175 5.35 -9.14 -13.25
C TYR A 175 5.63 -7.94 -12.34
N CYS A 176 5.61 -8.13 -11.02
CA CYS A 176 5.93 -7.10 -10.04
C CYS A 176 7.34 -6.54 -10.23
N ALA A 177 8.32 -7.40 -10.52
CA ALA A 177 9.70 -6.98 -10.78
C ALA A 177 9.79 -6.13 -12.07
N VAL A 178 9.15 -6.55 -13.16
CA VAL A 178 9.12 -5.81 -14.42
C VAL A 178 8.46 -4.44 -14.24
N VAL A 179 7.31 -4.38 -13.58
CA VAL A 179 6.60 -3.12 -13.29
C VAL A 179 7.45 -2.21 -12.42
N MET A 180 8.03 -2.73 -11.34
CA MET A 180 8.85 -1.97 -10.41
C MET A 180 10.11 -1.40 -11.10
N VAL A 181 10.82 -2.23 -11.86
CA VAL A 181 12.02 -1.81 -12.61
C VAL A 181 11.66 -0.79 -13.68
N GLY A 182 10.61 -1.04 -14.46
CA GLY A 182 10.15 -0.11 -15.50
C GLY A 182 9.75 1.25 -14.92
N TYR A 183 9.00 1.23 -13.82
CA TYR A 183 8.60 2.44 -13.10
C TYR A 183 9.81 3.18 -12.51
N TYR A 184 10.73 2.47 -11.87
CA TYR A 184 11.95 3.06 -11.29
C TYR A 184 12.85 3.71 -12.35
N LEU A 185 13.11 3.01 -13.47
CA LEU A 185 13.92 3.53 -14.57
C LEU A 185 13.28 4.77 -15.23
N TYR A 186 11.96 4.78 -15.37
CA TYR A 186 11.23 5.96 -15.86
C TYR A 186 11.30 7.11 -14.84
N GLY A 187 11.03 6.81 -13.57
CA GLY A 187 10.97 7.77 -12.47
C GLY A 187 12.28 8.50 -12.20
N ILE A 188 13.43 7.81 -12.24
CA ILE A 188 14.75 8.47 -12.02
C ILE A 188 14.97 9.64 -12.99
N LYS A 189 14.59 9.46 -14.26
CA LYS A 189 14.87 10.47 -15.30
C LYS A 189 13.88 11.64 -15.28
N ARG A 190 12.63 11.40 -14.89
CA ARG A 190 11.51 12.33 -15.09
C ARG A 190 10.80 12.78 -13.81
N SER A 191 11.17 12.25 -12.65
CA SER A 191 10.63 12.69 -11.36
C SER A 191 10.94 14.16 -11.12
N VAL A 192 9.89 14.92 -10.77
CA VAL A 192 9.98 16.34 -10.44
C VAL A 192 10.94 16.59 -9.28
N GLY A 193 11.01 15.66 -8.33
CA GLY A 193 11.92 15.71 -7.19
C GLY A 193 13.41 15.77 -7.57
N ASN A 194 13.79 15.25 -8.75
CA ASN A 194 15.17 15.30 -9.23
C ASN A 194 15.50 16.61 -9.99
N HIS A 195 14.50 17.31 -10.51
CA HIS A 195 14.69 18.52 -11.34
C HIS A 195 14.38 19.83 -10.61
N LYS A 196 13.36 19.86 -9.75
CA LYS A 196 12.88 21.07 -9.08
C LYS A 196 13.04 21.06 -7.55
N GLY A 197 13.38 19.91 -6.97
CA GLY A 197 13.30 19.70 -5.52
C GLY A 197 11.84 19.52 -5.08
N TRP A 198 11.64 18.82 -3.96
CA TRP A 198 10.30 18.49 -3.46
C TRP A 198 9.58 19.68 -2.79
N SER A 199 10.30 20.77 -2.49
CA SER A 199 9.79 21.98 -1.84
C SER A 199 9.14 22.99 -2.79
N THR A 200 8.99 22.64 -4.07
CA THR A 200 8.26 23.44 -5.06
C THR A 200 7.19 22.60 -5.76
N SER A 201 6.60 21.65 -5.03
CA SER A 201 5.43 20.94 -5.54
C SER A 201 4.30 21.95 -5.73
N PRO A 202 3.52 21.91 -6.82
CA PRO A 202 2.37 22.81 -7.00
C PRO A 202 1.39 22.77 -5.80
N ASP A 203 1.36 21.67 -5.06
CA ASP A 203 0.55 21.51 -3.86
C ASP A 203 0.97 22.46 -2.72
N ASP A 204 2.26 22.79 -2.58
CA ASP A 204 2.73 23.78 -1.59
C ASP A 204 2.17 25.18 -1.92
N ASP A 205 2.14 25.56 -3.22
CA ASP A 205 1.55 26.82 -3.66
C ASP A 205 0.02 26.86 -3.38
N TYR A 206 -0.67 25.72 -3.50
CA TYR A 206 -2.09 25.62 -3.15
C TYR A 206 -2.32 25.72 -1.63
N VAL A 207 -1.54 25.01 -0.80
CA VAL A 207 -1.66 25.08 0.66
C VAL A 207 -1.34 26.49 1.16
N GLU A 208 -0.29 27.12 0.64
CA GLU A 208 0.07 28.50 0.99
C GLU A 208 -1.04 29.50 0.58
N SER A 209 -1.71 29.29 -0.56
CA SER A 209 -2.84 30.11 -0.99
C SER A 209 -4.09 29.96 -0.09
N VAL A 210 -4.39 28.74 0.37
CA VAL A 210 -5.54 28.46 1.25
C VAL A 210 -5.28 28.98 2.67
N ASP A 211 -4.06 28.80 3.20
CA ASP A 211 -3.67 29.36 4.49
C ASP A 211 -3.68 30.90 4.47
N PHE A 212 -3.29 31.51 3.34
CA PHE A 212 -3.40 32.95 3.13
C PHE A 212 -4.86 33.42 3.10
N GLU A 213 -5.76 32.69 2.43
CA GLU A 213 -7.21 32.99 2.46
C GLU A 213 -7.77 32.88 3.89
N LEU A 214 -7.43 31.82 4.64
CA LEU A 214 -7.91 31.61 6.01
C LEU A 214 -7.38 32.67 7.00
N THR A 215 -6.12 33.07 6.89
CA THR A 215 -5.55 34.15 7.71
C THR A 215 -6.12 35.53 7.35
N SER A 216 -6.47 35.76 6.09
CA SER A 216 -7.14 37.01 5.68
C SER A 216 -8.56 37.13 6.26
N GLN A 217 -9.31 36.03 6.33
CA GLN A 217 -10.67 36.01 6.90
C GLN A 217 -10.65 36.27 8.42
N HIS A 218 -9.61 35.81 9.13
CA HIS A 218 -9.49 36.02 10.58
C HIS A 218 -9.10 37.45 10.98
N LYS A 219 -8.59 38.27 10.05
CA LYS A 219 -8.15 39.65 10.33
C LYS A 219 -9.25 40.72 10.11
N ILE A 220 -10.42 40.30 9.63
CA ILE A 220 -11.56 41.17 9.27
C ILE A 220 -12.71 41.05 10.30
N THR A 221 -12.51 40.29 11.39
CA THR A 221 -13.44 40.20 12.54
C THR A 221 -12.75 40.71 13.79
#